data_AF-A0A3D3XZJ7-F1
#
_entry.id   AF-A0A3D3XZJ7-F1
#
_cell.length_a   1.000
_cell.length_b   1.000
_cell.length_c   1.000
_cell.angle_alpha   90.00
_cell.angle_beta   90.00
_cell.angle_gamma   90.00
#
_symmetry.space_group_name_H-M   'P 1'
#
loop_
_entity.id
_entity.type
_entity.pdbx_description
1 polymer ?
#
loop_
_entity_poly.entity_id
_entity_poly.type
_entity_poly.pdbx_seq_one_letter_code
_entity_poly.pdbx_strand_id
1 'polypeptide(L)'
;VCKLLSPNGTLVLETLVYPTTLVPNERYARMKHVQIPSITDLCHDLKAIGFADIDVKNVSLTRTLEQRSTDNMPFESLADALSDQNALETVERYRAPVRATIIAARI
;
A
#
# COMPACT_ATOMS: atom_id res chain seq x y z
N VAL A 1 11.66 -11.10 -5.72
CA VAL A 1 11.76 -11.11 -4.24
C VAL A 1 12.27 -12.44 -3.71
N CYS A 2 11.66 -13.59 -4.06
CA CYS A 2 12.04 -14.88 -3.46
C CYS A 2 13.55 -15.17 -3.54
N LYS A 3 14.18 -14.92 -4.69
CA LYS A 3 15.63 -15.11 -4.92
C LYS A 3 16.56 -14.29 -3.99
N LEU A 4 16.03 -13.29 -3.28
CA LEU A 4 16.80 -12.43 -2.37
C LEU A 4 16.79 -12.92 -0.92
N LEU A 5 15.96 -13.91 -0.59
CA LEU A 5 15.85 -14.48 0.75
C LEU A 5 16.48 -15.88 0.78
N SER A 6 17.14 -16.28 1.86
CA SER A 6 17.50 -17.69 2.06
C SER A 6 16.23 -18.56 2.20
N PRO A 7 16.31 -19.90 2.01
CA PRO A 7 15.21 -20.80 2.40
C PRO A 7 14.79 -20.54 3.85
N ASN A 8 13.48 -20.57 4.13
CA ASN A 8 12.87 -20.17 5.40
C ASN A 8 13.07 -18.70 5.82
N GLY A 9 13.61 -17.85 4.93
CA GLY A 9 13.75 -16.42 5.18
C GLY A 9 12.40 -15.73 5.31
N THR A 10 12.34 -14.70 6.16
CA THR A 10 11.12 -13.92 6.40
C THR A 10 11.01 -12.76 5.41
N LEU A 11 9.89 -12.68 4.71
CA LEU A 11 9.46 -11.49 3.99
C LEU A 11 8.65 -10.59 4.94
N VAL A 12 9.00 -9.31 4.99
CA VAL A 12 8.14 -8.25 5.50
C VAL A 12 7.77 -7.36 4.32
N LEU A 13 6.49 -7.38 3.94
CA LEU A 13 5.97 -6.62 2.81
C LEU A 13 5.03 -5.54 3.34
N GLU A 14 5.25 -4.31 2.91
CA GLU A 14 4.32 -3.20 3.16
C GLU A 14 4.01 -2.51 1.84
N THR A 15 2.74 -2.28 1.57
CA THR A 15 2.28 -1.61 0.35
C THR A 15 0.89 -1.00 0.53
N LEU A 16 0.52 -0.13 -0.41
CA LEU A 16 -0.86 0.32 -0.56
C LEU A 16 -1.79 -0.85 -0.87
N VAL A 17 -2.97 -0.83 -0.29
CA VAL A 17 -4.04 -1.81 -0.55
C VAL A 17 -5.37 -1.10 -0.80
N TYR A 18 -6.22 -1.75 -1.58
CA TYR A 18 -7.56 -1.28 -1.89
C TYR A 18 -8.59 -2.41 -1.71
N PRO A 19 -9.89 -2.13 -1.48
CA PRO A 19 -10.89 -3.19 -1.30
C PRO A 19 -10.94 -4.20 -2.46
N THR A 20 -10.70 -3.73 -3.68
CA THR A 20 -10.52 -4.53 -4.91
C THR A 20 -9.27 -4.05 -5.62
N THR A 21 -8.60 -4.88 -6.42
CA THR A 21 -7.43 -4.40 -7.18
C THR A 21 -7.82 -3.19 -8.03
N LEU A 22 -7.12 -2.08 -7.82
CA LEU A 22 -7.36 -0.80 -8.45
C LEU A 22 -6.23 -0.49 -9.42
N VAL A 23 -6.60 -0.22 -10.68
CA VAL A 23 -5.75 0.42 -11.68
C VAL A 23 -6.40 1.77 -11.98
N PRO A 24 -5.88 2.89 -11.45
CA PRO A 24 -6.39 4.22 -11.71
C PRO A 24 -6.22 4.59 -13.18
N ASN A 25 -7.12 5.43 -13.71
CA ASN A 25 -7.07 5.85 -15.12
C ASN A 25 -5.78 6.61 -15.45
N GLU A 26 -5.35 7.51 -14.56
CA GLU A 26 -4.10 8.27 -14.72
C GLU A 26 -3.30 8.34 -13.43
N ARG A 27 -3.96 8.70 -12.32
CA ARG A 27 -3.32 8.95 -11.03
C ARG A 27 -4.14 8.42 -9.86
N TYR A 28 -3.44 8.13 -8.78
CA TYR A 28 -4.00 7.88 -7.46
C TYR A 28 -3.23 8.69 -6.43
N ALA A 29 -3.92 9.51 -5.63
CA ALA A 29 -3.29 10.39 -4.66
C ALA A 29 -2.12 11.17 -5.29
N ARG A 30 -2.37 11.70 -6.50
CA ARG A 30 -1.45 12.44 -7.39
C ARG A 30 -0.29 11.62 -7.98
N MET A 31 -0.08 10.38 -7.56
CA MET A 31 0.98 9.50 -8.09
C MET A 31 0.61 8.91 -9.45
N LYS A 32 1.54 8.92 -10.41
CA LYS A 32 1.39 8.26 -11.73
C LYS A 32 1.82 6.80 -11.68
N HIS A 33 1.34 5.99 -12.64
CA HIS A 33 1.78 4.61 -12.87
C HIS A 33 1.63 3.70 -11.64
N VAL A 34 0.53 3.86 -10.90
CA VAL A 34 0.24 3.06 -9.72
C VAL A 34 -0.76 1.96 -10.08
N GLN A 35 -0.54 0.76 -9.54
CA GLN A 35 -1.54 -0.30 -9.42
C GLN A 35 -1.58 -0.74 -7.97
N ILE A 36 -2.78 -0.84 -7.39
CA ILE A 36 -2.97 -1.10 -5.96
C ILE A 36 -3.73 -2.42 -5.81
N PRO A 37 -3.11 -3.48 -5.27
CA PRO A 37 -3.77 -4.77 -5.13
C PRO A 37 -4.82 -4.76 -4.01
N SER A 38 -5.74 -5.72 -4.05
CA SER A 38 -6.45 -6.12 -2.85
C SER A 38 -5.57 -6.98 -1.94
N ILE A 39 -5.87 -7.02 -0.64
CA ILE A 39 -5.16 -7.91 0.30
C ILE A 39 -5.31 -9.37 -0.13
N THR A 40 -6.51 -9.74 -0.61
CA THR A 40 -6.79 -11.11 -1.09
C THR A 40 -5.89 -11.49 -2.25
N ASP A 41 -5.80 -10.62 -3.27
CA ASP A 41 -4.97 -10.86 -4.46
C ASP A 41 -3.49 -10.89 -4.06
N LEU A 42 -3.05 -9.97 -3.19
CA LEU A 42 -1.68 -9.94 -2.71
C LEU A 42 -1.28 -11.22 -1.96
N CYS A 43 -2.15 -11.73 -1.08
CA CYS A 43 -1.93 -12.99 -0.39
C CYS A 43 -1.94 -14.19 -1.35
N HIS A 44 -2.82 -14.19 -2.36
CA HIS A 44 -2.84 -15.21 -3.40
C HIS A 44 -1.52 -15.23 -4.19
N ASP A 45 -1.05 -14.06 -4.62
CA ASP A 45 0.17 -13.94 -5.42
C ASP A 45 1.40 -14.34 -4.62
N LEU A 46 1.48 -13.98 -3.34
CA LEU A 46 2.55 -14.44 -2.44
C LEU A 46 2.60 -15.97 -2.35
N LYS A 47 1.45 -16.66 -2.23
CA LYS A 47 1.41 -18.14 -2.28
C LYS A 47 1.92 -18.68 -3.61
N ALA A 48 1.42 -18.10 -4.71
CA ALA A 48 1.77 -18.54 -6.06
C ALA A 48 3.28 -18.44 -6.34
N ILE A 49 3.98 -17.48 -5.74
CA ILE A 49 5.43 -17.30 -5.91
C ILE A 49 6.29 -18.01 -4.85
N GLY A 50 5.71 -18.86 -4.00
CA GLY A 50 6.45 -19.72 -3.08
C GLY A 50 6.63 -19.14 -1.66
N PHE A 51 5.66 -18.39 -1.16
CA PHE A 51 5.57 -18.04 0.25
C PHE A 51 4.50 -18.84 0.99
N ALA A 52 4.78 -19.19 2.24
CA ALA A 52 3.85 -19.79 3.20
C ALA A 52 3.69 -18.87 4.43
N ASP A 53 2.84 -19.29 5.38
CA ASP A 53 2.64 -18.61 6.67
C ASP A 53 2.35 -17.11 6.53
N ILE A 54 1.52 -16.78 5.52
CA ILE A 54 1.19 -15.40 5.19
C ILE A 54 0.24 -14.84 6.25
N ASP A 55 0.70 -13.83 6.95
CA ASP A 55 -0.01 -13.17 8.04
C ASP A 55 -0.09 -11.66 7.80
N VAL A 56 -1.33 -11.15 7.75
CA VAL A 56 -1.62 -9.72 7.61
C VAL A 56 -1.55 -9.09 9.01
N LYS A 57 -0.42 -8.49 9.33
CA LYS A 57 -0.14 -7.94 10.66
C LYS A 57 -0.85 -6.64 10.96
N ASN A 58 -0.99 -5.77 9.96
CA ASN A 58 -1.62 -4.47 10.13
C ASN A 58 -2.30 -4.03 8.84
N VAL A 59 -3.43 -3.33 8.96
CA VAL A 59 -4.08 -2.61 7.88
C VAL A 59 -4.54 -1.27 8.45
N SER A 60 -3.96 -0.17 7.97
CA SER A 60 -4.20 1.14 8.54
C SER A 60 -4.37 2.21 7.48
N LEU A 61 -5.35 3.09 7.70
CA LEU A 61 -5.49 4.34 6.96
C LEU A 61 -4.24 5.20 7.22
N THR A 62 -3.57 5.65 6.16
CA THR A 62 -2.45 6.59 6.27
C THR A 62 -3.00 7.94 6.72
N ARG A 63 -2.48 8.47 7.82
CA ARG A 63 -2.97 9.74 8.40
C ARG A 63 -2.07 10.89 8.02
N THR A 64 -2.63 12.10 7.92
CA THR A 64 -1.82 13.31 7.70
C THR A 64 -0.85 13.58 8.86
N LEU A 65 -1.15 13.12 10.07
CA LEU A 65 -0.19 13.16 11.17
C LEU A 65 1.03 12.26 10.89
N GLU A 66 0.87 11.14 10.18
CA GLU A 66 1.96 10.24 9.79
C GLU A 66 2.73 10.80 8.58
N GLN A 67 2.01 11.19 7.52
CA GLN A 67 2.57 11.73 6.28
C GLN A 67 2.14 13.18 6.08
N ARG A 68 3.09 14.11 6.26
CA ARG A 68 2.88 15.57 6.14
C ARG A 68 4.13 16.25 5.64
N SER A 69 3.96 17.46 5.13
CA SER A 69 5.06 18.36 4.84
C SER A 69 5.72 18.80 6.15
N THR A 70 7.03 19.03 6.10
CA THR A 70 7.86 19.49 7.22
C THR A 70 8.91 20.45 6.68
N ASP A 71 9.67 21.13 7.54
CA ASP A 71 10.74 22.02 7.10
C ASP A 71 11.78 21.31 6.20
N ASN A 72 12.01 20.01 6.45
CA ASN A 72 12.92 19.17 5.66
C ASN A 72 12.26 18.53 4.43
N MET A 73 10.93 18.58 4.32
CA MET A 73 10.16 18.06 3.19
C MET A 73 9.02 19.07 2.88
N PRO A 74 9.34 20.20 2.23
CA PRO A 74 8.41 21.33 2.09
C PRO A 74 7.47 21.20 0.88
N PHE A 75 7.52 20.09 0.14
CA PHE A 75 6.71 19.86 -1.05
C PHE A 75 5.31 19.32 -0.69
N GLU A 76 4.45 19.17 -1.71
CA GLU A 76 3.14 18.54 -1.58
C GLU A 76 3.25 17.17 -0.88
N SER A 77 2.35 16.90 0.06
CA SER A 77 2.29 15.67 0.85
C SER A 77 0.86 15.12 0.89
N LEU A 78 0.55 14.25 1.86
CA LEU A 78 -0.74 13.54 1.88
C LEU A 78 -1.94 14.49 1.92
N ALA A 79 -1.86 15.60 2.66
CA ALA A 79 -2.96 16.57 2.74
C ALA A 79 -3.35 17.10 1.34
N ASP A 80 -2.37 17.42 0.50
CA ASP A 80 -2.57 17.91 -0.87
C ASP A 80 -3.12 16.85 -1.83
N ALA A 81 -3.03 15.57 -1.44
CA ALA A 81 -3.50 14.42 -2.21
C ALA A 81 -4.91 13.96 -1.82
N LEU A 82 -5.49 14.51 -0.75
CA LEU A 82 -6.84 14.19 -0.26
C LEU A 82 -7.86 15.24 -0.70
N SER A 83 -9.12 14.84 -0.77
CA SER A 83 -10.22 15.75 -1.07
C SER A 83 -10.52 16.69 0.10
N ASP A 84 -10.62 17.99 -0.18
CA ASP A 84 -10.99 19.01 0.80
C ASP A 84 -12.40 18.82 1.38
N GLN A 85 -13.26 18.09 0.68
CA GLN A 85 -14.64 17.81 1.11
C GLN A 85 -14.74 16.53 1.95
N ASN A 86 -13.84 15.58 1.73
CA ASN A 86 -13.83 14.29 2.42
C ASN A 86 -12.42 13.70 2.44
N ALA A 87 -11.74 13.76 3.59
CA ALA A 87 -10.38 13.24 3.75
C ALA A 87 -10.28 11.70 3.64
N LEU A 88 -11.39 10.97 3.53
CA LEU A 88 -11.41 9.55 3.20
C LEU A 88 -11.38 9.28 1.68
N GLU A 89 -11.26 10.34 0.88
CA GLU A 89 -11.11 10.28 -0.58
C GLU A 89 -9.85 11.01 -1.03
N THR A 90 -9.23 10.54 -2.11
CA THR A 90 -8.18 11.26 -2.82
C THR A 90 -8.79 12.40 -3.66
N VAL A 91 -7.96 13.33 -4.14
CA VAL A 91 -8.40 14.39 -5.08
C VAL A 91 -9.01 13.84 -6.38
N GLU A 92 -8.66 12.60 -6.76
CA GLU A 92 -9.24 11.89 -7.90
C GLU A 92 -10.52 11.10 -7.56
N ARG A 93 -11.04 11.21 -6.33
CA ARG A 93 -12.26 10.55 -5.82
C ARG A 93 -12.14 9.02 -5.63
N TYR A 94 -10.92 8.51 -5.45
CA TYR A 94 -10.70 7.15 -4.95
C TYR A 94 -10.71 7.13 -3.42
N ARG A 95 -10.86 5.98 -2.78
CA ARG A 95 -10.66 5.90 -1.32
C ARG A 95 -9.22 6.27 -0.94
N ALA A 96 -9.08 6.99 0.16
CA ALA A 96 -7.82 7.46 0.70
C ALA A 96 -6.81 6.31 0.94
N PRO A 97 -5.50 6.61 0.95
CA PRO A 97 -4.44 5.60 1.10
C PRO A 97 -4.60 4.73 2.35
N VAL A 98 -4.66 3.42 2.14
CA VAL A 98 -4.59 2.40 3.19
C VAL A 98 -3.37 1.54 2.93
N ARG A 99 -2.60 1.28 3.98
CA ARG A 99 -1.37 0.48 3.93
C ARG A 99 -1.57 -0.82 4.68
N ALA A 100 -1.07 -1.92 4.12
CA ALA A 100 -1.06 -3.22 4.77
C ALA A 100 0.37 -3.69 5.00
N THR A 101 0.63 -4.25 6.17
CA THR A 101 1.89 -4.93 6.50
C THR A 101 1.64 -6.43 6.59
N ILE A 102 2.39 -7.20 5.81
CA ILE A 102 2.27 -8.64 5.69
C ILE A 102 3.62 -9.27 6.02
N ILE A 103 3.60 -10.35 6.80
CA ILE A 103 4.75 -11.20 7.05
C ILE A 103 4.50 -12.55 6.38
N ALA A 104 5.52 -13.12 5.73
CA ALA A 104 5.43 -14.44 5.13
C ALA A 104 6.79 -15.17 5.17
N ALA A 105 6.76 -16.50 5.16
CA ALA A 105 7.95 -17.35 5.14
C ALA A 105 8.25 -17.80 3.70
N ARG A 106 9.49 -17.64 3.24
CA ARG A 106 9.92 -18.18 1.95
C ARG A 106 10.05 -19.71 2.07
N ILE A 107 9.40 -20.42 1.15
CA ILE A 107 9.59 -21.86 0.94
C ILE A 107 10.86 -22.10 0.10
#